data_AF-A0A3S0M8Y7-F1
#
_entry.id   AF-A0A3S0M8Y7-F1
#
_cell.length_a   1.000
_cell.length_b   1.000
_cell.length_c   1.000
_cell.angle_alpha   90.00
_cell.angle_beta   90.00
_cell.angle_gamma   90.00
#
_symmetry.space_group_name_H-M   'P 1'
#
loop_
_entity.id
_entity.type
_entity.pdbx_description
1 polymer ?
#
loop_
_entity_poly.entity_id
_entity_poly.type
_entity_poly.pdbx_seq_one_letter_code
_entity_poly.pdbx_strand_id
1 'polypeptide(L)'
;MKHFNILLLVVMALMIVSSHAQNSNNPWAVSAGFNVVDTQASVPGGEKSWLDRHFSHMLNVNENWNILPYVSFLSISRSVGNNFSVGVQGSVNKISKFVVYDPLNSESNSSGYIVSNPRD
;
A
#
# COMPACT_ATOMS: atom_id res chain seq x y z
N MET A 1 -31.05 -14.57 -2.59
CA MET A 1 -29.73 -13.89 -2.48
C MET A 1 -28.58 -14.64 -3.17
N LYS A 2 -28.80 -15.52 -4.16
CA LYS A 2 -27.70 -16.26 -4.82
C LYS A 2 -26.99 -15.47 -5.94
N HIS A 3 -27.67 -14.47 -6.51
CA HIS A 3 -27.15 -13.67 -7.64
C HIS A 3 -26.83 -12.21 -7.29
N PHE A 4 -27.06 -11.79 -6.04
CA PHE A 4 -26.72 -10.43 -5.60
C PHE A 4 -25.22 -10.18 -5.61
N ASN A 5 -24.42 -11.15 -5.18
CA ASN A 5 -22.96 -11.07 -5.24
C ASN A 5 -22.46 -10.96 -6.69
N ILE A 6 -23.11 -11.66 -7.62
CA ILE A 6 -22.79 -11.59 -9.05
C ILE A 6 -23.18 -10.22 -9.62
N LEU A 7 -24.39 -9.73 -9.30
CA LEU A 7 -24.85 -8.41 -9.72
C LEU A 7 -23.93 -7.30 -9.19
N LEU A 8 -23.56 -7.36 -7.90
CA LEU A 8 -22.64 -6.42 -7.28
C LEU A 8 -21.27 -6.43 -7.96
N LEU A 9 -20.74 -7.62 -8.26
CA LEU A 9 -19.46 -7.78 -8.93
C LEU A 9 -19.49 -7.24 -10.37
N VAL A 10 -20.59 -7.47 -11.11
CA VAL A 10 -20.81 -6.92 -12.45
C VAL A 10 -20.91 -5.39 -12.41
N VAL A 11 -21.66 -4.84 -11.46
CA VAL A 11 -21.76 -3.38 -11.27
C VAL A 11 -20.40 -2.76 -10.92
N MET A 12 -19.64 -3.40 -10.02
CA MET A 12 -18.28 -2.95 -9.70
C MET A 12 -17.35 -3.01 -10.93
N ALA A 13 -17.42 -4.08 -11.73
CA ALA A 13 -16.62 -4.20 -12.94
C ALA A 13 -16.94 -3.12 -13.97
N LEU A 14 -18.22 -2.79 -14.16
CA LEU A 14 -18.65 -1.72 -15.06
C LEU A 14 -18.16 -0.34 -14.59
N MET A 15 -18.13 -0.09 -13.28
CA MET A 15 -17.59 1.15 -12.71
C MET A 15 -16.06 1.29 -12.89
N ILE A 16 -15.31 0.18 -12.94
CA ILE A 16 -13.86 0.21 -13.20
C ILE A 16 -13.55 0.62 -14.64
N VAL A 17 -14.39 0.23 -15.60
CA VAL A 17 -14.18 0.54 -17.03
C VAL A 17 -14.62 1.97 -17.38
N SER A 18 -15.52 2.56 -16.59
CA SER A 18 -15.94 3.95 -16.76
C SER A 18 -14.87 4.94 -16.23
N SER A 19 -13.99 5.40 -17.11
CA SER A 19 -13.05 6.49 -16.81
C SER A 19 -13.69 7.85 -17.13
N HIS A 20 -14.27 8.49 -16.12
CA HIS A 20 -14.73 9.87 -16.23
C HIS A 20 -13.63 10.82 -15.72
N ALA A 21 -13.11 11.67 -16.60
CA ALA A 21 -12.19 12.73 -16.19
C ALA A 21 -12.92 13.79 -15.33
N GLN A 22 -12.28 14.27 -14.26
CA GLN A 22 -12.78 15.39 -13.46
C GLN A 22 -12.93 16.65 -14.33
N ASN A 23 -14.11 17.28 -14.30
CA ASN A 23 -14.40 18.53 -15.00
C ASN A 23 -15.44 19.36 -14.24
N SER A 24 -15.89 20.50 -14.79
CA SER A 24 -16.88 21.36 -14.12
C SER A 24 -18.21 20.66 -13.83
N ASN A 25 -18.59 19.68 -14.65
CA ASN A 25 -19.87 18.97 -14.56
C ASN A 25 -19.79 17.74 -13.64
N ASN A 26 -18.59 17.15 -13.49
CA ASN A 26 -18.30 16.10 -12.53
C ASN A 26 -17.08 16.48 -11.68
N PRO A 27 -17.26 17.31 -10.65
CA PRO A 27 -16.14 17.84 -9.88
C PRO A 27 -15.59 16.84 -8.88
N TRP A 28 -16.33 15.81 -8.48
CA TRP A 28 -15.91 14.87 -7.44
C TRP A 28 -15.21 13.65 -8.03
N ALA A 29 -14.05 13.30 -7.48
CA ALA A 29 -13.42 12.01 -7.71
C ALA A 29 -13.26 11.27 -6.39
N VAL A 30 -13.59 9.99 -6.43
CA VAL A 30 -13.39 9.06 -5.32
C VAL A 30 -12.41 8.00 -5.80
N SER A 31 -11.41 7.71 -4.98
CA SER A 31 -10.40 6.70 -5.28
C SER A 31 -10.21 5.82 -4.06
N ALA A 32 -10.17 4.52 -4.27
CA ALA A 32 -9.91 3.55 -3.22
C ALA A 32 -8.89 2.55 -3.73
N GLY A 33 -8.11 1.97 -2.81
CA GLY A 33 -7.16 0.95 -3.17
C GLY A 33 -6.39 0.39 -2.00
N PHE A 34 -5.25 -0.20 -2.30
CA PHE A 34 -4.38 -0.84 -1.33
C PHE A 34 -3.15 0.03 -1.09
N ASN A 35 -3.01 0.49 0.15
CA ASN A 35 -1.77 0.98 0.70
C ASN A 35 -0.94 -0.21 1.20
N VAL A 36 0.35 -0.20 0.90
CA VAL A 36 1.30 -1.26 1.27
C VAL A 36 2.52 -0.62 1.91
N VAL A 37 2.98 -1.20 3.01
CA VAL A 37 4.11 -0.65 3.78
C VAL A 37 5.23 -1.68 3.87
N ASP A 38 6.40 -1.32 3.32
CA ASP A 38 7.66 -2.05 3.48
C ASP A 38 8.55 -1.33 4.50
N THR A 39 8.83 -2.01 5.61
CA THR A 39 9.67 -1.45 6.67
C THR A 39 11.16 -1.76 6.45
N GLN A 40 11.49 -2.79 5.66
CA GLN A 40 12.88 -3.18 5.39
C GLN A 40 13.61 -2.16 4.52
N ALA A 41 12.91 -1.50 3.59
CA ALA A 41 13.51 -0.50 2.70
C ALA A 41 14.19 0.67 3.43
N SER A 42 13.87 0.88 4.71
CA SER A 42 14.44 1.94 5.56
C SER A 42 15.59 1.46 6.46
N VAL A 43 15.89 0.16 6.47
CA VAL A 43 16.88 -0.45 7.36
C VAL A 43 18.19 -0.66 6.60
N PRO A 44 19.31 -0.05 7.04
CA PRO A 44 20.61 -0.33 6.44
C PRO A 44 21.19 -1.63 7.01
N GLY A 45 21.29 -2.71 6.23
CA GLY A 45 21.82 -3.98 6.74
C GLY A 45 22.45 -4.90 5.69
N GLY A 46 23.72 -5.25 5.87
CA GLY A 46 24.38 -6.32 5.10
C GLY A 46 24.64 -6.06 3.60
N GLU A 47 24.02 -5.07 2.97
CA GLU A 47 24.23 -4.78 1.54
C GLU A 47 25.47 -3.92 1.29
N LYS A 48 26.19 -4.22 0.22
CA LYS A 48 27.49 -3.59 -0.10
C LYS A 48 27.36 -2.28 -0.87
N SER A 49 26.17 -1.97 -1.38
CA SER A 49 25.91 -0.83 -2.27
C SER A 49 24.56 -0.20 -1.98
N TRP A 50 24.44 1.11 -2.22
CA TRP A 50 23.17 1.84 -2.11
C TRP A 50 22.07 1.25 -2.98
N LEU A 51 22.41 0.79 -4.19
CA LEU A 51 21.46 0.14 -5.10
C LEU A 51 20.97 -1.19 -4.53
N ASP A 52 21.88 -1.97 -3.96
CA ASP A 52 21.59 -3.27 -3.38
C ASP A 52 20.64 -3.10 -2.18
N ARG A 53 20.89 -2.11 -1.31
CA ARG A 53 20.01 -1.77 -0.18
C ARG A 53 18.59 -1.40 -0.56
N HIS A 54 18.43 -0.61 -1.62
CA HIS A 54 17.11 -0.06 -1.95
C HIS A 54 16.33 -0.92 -2.94
N PHE A 55 16.98 -1.77 -3.73
CA PHE A 55 16.32 -2.49 -4.83
C PHE A 55 16.35 -4.02 -4.72
N SER A 56 17.29 -4.62 -3.98
CA SER A 56 17.43 -6.09 -3.91
C SER A 56 16.20 -6.77 -3.27
N HIS A 57 15.56 -6.08 -2.32
CA HIS A 57 14.47 -6.62 -1.51
C HIS A 57 13.07 -6.10 -1.91
N MET A 58 12.97 -5.21 -2.90
CA MET A 58 11.69 -4.61 -3.32
C MET A 58 10.68 -5.62 -3.86
N LEU A 59 11.15 -6.73 -4.44
CA LEU A 59 10.29 -7.77 -5.02
C LEU A 59 9.97 -8.91 -4.03
N ASN A 60 10.55 -8.89 -2.83
CA ASN A 60 10.29 -9.89 -1.78
C ASN A 60 9.00 -9.56 -1.01
N VAL A 61 7.90 -9.45 -1.75
CA VAL A 61 6.58 -9.01 -1.24
C VAL A 61 6.10 -9.89 -0.08
N ASN A 62 6.30 -11.20 -0.17
CA ASN A 62 5.85 -12.14 0.87
C ASN A 62 6.63 -12.00 2.19
N GLU A 63 7.84 -11.46 2.17
CA GLU A 63 8.70 -11.41 3.35
C GLU A 63 8.62 -10.04 4.01
N ASN A 64 8.54 -8.96 3.23
CA ASN A 64 8.76 -7.61 3.73
C ASN A 64 7.51 -6.74 3.80
N TRP A 65 6.51 -7.03 2.96
CA TRP A 65 5.40 -6.12 2.76
C TRP A 65 4.27 -6.39 3.76
N ASN A 66 3.79 -5.32 4.37
CA ASN A 66 2.59 -5.31 5.19
C ASN A 66 1.39 -4.94 4.31
N ILE A 67 0.67 -5.96 3.84
CA ILE A 67 -0.49 -5.82 2.96
C ILE A 67 -1.75 -6.21 3.72
N LEU A 68 -2.74 -5.33 3.76
CA LEU A 68 -4.08 -5.70 4.21
C LEU A 68 -4.83 -6.37 3.06
N PRO A 69 -5.55 -7.49 3.31
CA PRO A 69 -6.33 -8.18 2.26
C PRO A 69 -7.60 -7.42 1.85
N TYR A 70 -7.75 -6.18 2.30
CA TYR A 70 -8.91 -5.32 2.07
C TYR A 70 -8.43 -3.91 1.69
N VAL A 71 -9.34 -3.11 1.11
CA VAL A 71 -9.08 -1.70 0.77
C VAL A 71 -8.54 -0.96 1.99
N SER A 72 -7.32 -0.45 1.87
CA SER A 72 -6.57 0.18 2.97
C SER A 72 -6.36 1.68 2.79
N PHE A 73 -6.75 2.26 1.64
CA PHE A 73 -6.89 3.71 1.51
C PHE A 73 -8.16 4.13 0.78
N LEU A 74 -8.62 5.33 1.13
CA LEU A 74 -9.70 6.04 0.48
C LEU A 74 -9.30 7.50 0.29
N SER A 75 -9.56 8.05 -0.88
CA SER A 75 -9.32 9.44 -1.24
C SER A 75 -10.57 10.03 -1.85
N ILE A 76 -10.89 11.25 -1.46
CA ILE A 76 -11.93 12.06 -2.08
C ILE A 76 -11.31 13.39 -2.49
N SER A 77 -11.49 13.77 -3.75
CA SER A 77 -11.04 15.06 -4.26
C SER A 77 -12.15 15.76 -5.02
N ARG A 78 -12.10 17.08 -5.00
CA ARG A 78 -13.03 17.96 -5.70
C ARG A 78 -12.26 18.94 -6.58
N SER A 79 -12.61 19.01 -7.85
CA SER A 79 -12.19 20.07 -8.74
C SER A 79 -12.84 21.39 -8.33
N VAL A 80 -12.02 22.42 -8.16
CA VAL A 80 -12.44 23.77 -7.75
C VAL A 80 -12.33 24.80 -8.88
N GLY A 81 -12.13 24.33 -10.11
CA GLY A 81 -11.98 25.16 -11.31
C GLY A 81 -10.53 25.34 -11.76
N ASN A 82 -10.33 25.89 -12.95
CA ASN A 82 -9.00 26.23 -13.51
C ASN A 82 -8.01 25.04 -13.53
N ASN A 83 -8.49 23.82 -13.78
CA ASN A 83 -7.69 22.59 -13.72
C ASN A 83 -7.04 22.31 -12.35
N PHE A 84 -7.58 22.91 -11.29
CA PHE A 84 -7.14 22.72 -9.92
C PHE A 84 -8.14 21.85 -9.14
N SER A 85 -7.62 20.95 -8.32
CA SER A 85 -8.40 20.03 -7.48
C SER A 85 -7.81 19.99 -6.07
N VAL A 86 -8.68 19.92 -5.07
CA VAL A 86 -8.31 19.77 -3.65
C VAL A 86 -8.96 18.50 -3.12
N GLY A 87 -8.23 17.73 -2.33
CA GLY A 87 -8.75 16.48 -1.78
C GLY A 87 -8.14 16.11 -0.44
N VAL A 88 -8.77 15.14 0.19
CA VAL A 88 -8.30 14.53 1.43
C VAL A 88 -8.19 13.03 1.19
N GLN A 89 -7.08 12.46 1.65
CA GLN A 89 -6.82 11.02 1.59
C GLN A 89 -6.57 10.50 3.00
N GLY A 90 -7.20 9.38 3.34
CA GLY A 90 -6.96 8.62 4.55
C GLY A 90 -6.52 7.21 4.20
N SER A 91 -5.65 6.63 5.02
CA SER A 91 -5.29 5.22 4.92
C SER A 91 -5.17 4.58 6.29
N VAL A 92 -5.44 3.29 6.36
CA VAL A 92 -5.28 2.46 7.55
C VAL A 92 -4.37 1.32 7.17
N ASN A 93 -3.28 1.13 7.91
CA ASN A 93 -2.37 0.00 7.73
C ASN A 93 -2.22 -0.78 9.03
N LYS A 94 -1.94 -2.07 8.90
CA LYS A 94 -1.49 -2.91 10.01
C LYS A 94 -0.04 -3.31 9.74
N ILE A 95 0.86 -2.95 10.64
CA ILE A 95 2.24 -3.41 10.62
C ILE A 95 2.30 -4.69 11.46
N SER A 96 2.52 -5.83 10.82
CA SER A 96 2.79 -7.11 11.46
C SER A 96 4.24 -7.56 11.25
N LYS A 97 4.95 -6.93 10.33
CA LYS A 97 6.35 -7.19 9.99
C LYS A 97 7.13 -5.90 10.07
N PHE A 98 7.90 -5.78 11.14
CA PHE A 98 8.81 -4.69 11.42
C PHE A 98 10.22 -5.24 11.40
N VAL A 99 11.00 -4.73 10.44
CA VAL A 99 12.38 -5.19 10.23
C VAL A 99 13.34 -4.27 10.98
N VAL A 100 14.29 -4.88 11.69
CA VAL A 100 15.39 -4.19 12.38
C VAL A 100 16.70 -4.88 12.00
N TYR A 101 17.77 -4.09 11.88
CA TYR A 101 19.13 -4.63 11.69
C TYR A 101 19.84 -4.71 13.05
N ASP A 102 20.06 -5.93 13.51
CA ASP A 102 20.83 -6.23 14.72
C ASP A 102 21.56 -7.57 14.53
N PRO A 103 22.76 -7.54 13.92
CA PRO A 103 23.49 -8.74 13.51
C PRO A 103 24.08 -9.54 14.68
N LEU A 104 24.04 -9.02 15.90
CA LEU A 104 24.56 -9.69 17.09
C LEU A 104 23.47 -10.47 17.85
N ASN A 105 22.21 -10.30 17.45
CA ASN A 105 21.08 -10.97 18.07
C ASN A 105 20.98 -12.44 17.62
N SER A 106 20.61 -13.33 18.55
CA SER A 106 20.42 -14.77 18.25
C SER A 106 19.22 -15.04 17.34
N GLU A 107 18.27 -14.10 17.23
CA GLU A 107 17.10 -14.20 16.35
C GLU A 107 17.33 -13.58 14.96
N SER A 108 18.54 -13.06 14.71
CA SER A 108 18.90 -12.48 13.41
C SER A 108 19.04 -13.57 12.34
N ASN A 109 18.58 -13.28 11.12
CA ASN A 109 18.87 -14.10 9.96
C ASN A 109 20.35 -13.98 9.50
N SER A 110 20.73 -14.74 8.47
CA SER A 110 22.10 -14.74 7.91
C SER A 110 22.59 -13.37 7.40
N SER A 111 21.69 -12.41 7.22
CA SER A 111 21.98 -11.07 6.73
C SER A 111 21.99 -10.00 7.84
N GLY A 112 21.74 -10.38 9.10
CA GLY A 112 21.70 -9.42 10.22
C GLY A 112 20.31 -8.85 10.54
N TYR A 113 19.25 -9.35 9.90
CA TYR A 113 17.90 -8.81 10.01
C TYR A 113 17.02 -9.63 10.96
N ILE A 114 16.23 -8.91 11.76
CA ILE A 114 15.17 -9.46 12.61
C ILE A 114 13.83 -8.95 12.11
N VAL A 115 12.86 -9.84 11.90
CA VAL A 115 11.48 -9.49 11.58
C VAL A 115 10.61 -9.78 12.79
N SER A 116 10.00 -8.75 13.35
CA SER A 116 9.13 -8.85 14.52
C SER A 116 7.78 -8.17 14.28
N ASN A 117 6.77 -8.57 15.04
CA ASN A 117 5.50 -7.85 15.08
C ASN A 117 5.56 -6.83 16.23
N PRO A 118 5.47 -5.51 15.97
CA PRO A 118 5.67 -4.49 17.00
C PRO A 118 4.53 -4.43 18.04
N ARG A 119 3.50 -5.27 17.92
CA ARG A 119 2.44 -5.41 18.92
C ARG A 119 2.68 -6.52 19.93
N ASP A 120 3.70 -7.36 19.70
CA ASP A 120 4.12 -8.44 20.60
C ASP A 120 5.27 -7.95 21.50
#